data_AF-A0AB34PYA5-F1
#
_entry.id   AF-A0AB34PYA5-F1
#
_cell.length_a   1.000
_cell.length_b   1.000
_cell.length_c   1.000
_cell.angle_alpha   90.00
_cell.angle_beta   90.00
_cell.angle_gamma   90.00
#
_symmetry.space_group_name_H-M   'P 1'
#
loop_
_entity.id
_entity.type
_entity.pdbx_description
1 polymer ?
#
loop_
_entity_poly.entity_id
_entity_poly.type
_entity_poly.pdbx_seq_one_letter_code
_entity_poly.pdbx_strand_id
1 'polypeptide(L)' 'MAAGHIARYIRHAPAIKPHVPAYVKWSSKLLGATMWFWIMLRIKEDGPVMFGLKLPFEHH' A
#
# COMPACT_ATOMS: atom_id res chain seq x y z
N MET A 1 9.02 -37.93 9.10
CA MET A 1 8.41 -37.84 7.76
C MET A 1 9.05 -36.68 7.01
N ALA A 2 10.05 -36.94 6.17
CA ALA A 2 10.90 -35.91 5.54
C ALA A 2 10.83 -35.92 3.99
N ALA A 3 9.67 -36.27 3.41
CA ALA A 3 9.50 -36.46 1.97
C ALA A 3 8.69 -35.35 1.25
N GLY A 4 8.28 -34.28 1.94
CA GLY A 4 7.34 -33.29 1.40
C GLY A 4 7.93 -32.16 0.54
N HIS A 5 9.26 -31.99 0.51
CA HIS A 5 9.89 -30.84 -0.17
C HIS A 5 10.28 -31.11 -1.64
N ILE A 6 10.40 -32.37 -2.02
CA ILE A 6 10.90 -32.79 -3.35
C ILE A 6 9.84 -32.57 -4.45
N ALA A 7 8.55 -32.66 -4.10
CA ALA A 7 7.44 -32.44 -5.02
C ALA A 7 6.99 -30.96 -5.13
N ARG A 8 7.53 -30.06 -4.29
CA ARG A 8 7.11 -28.64 -4.25
C ARG A 8 7.71 -27.77 -5.34
N TYR A 9 8.83 -28.20 -5.93
CA TYR A 9 9.56 -27.43 -6.94
C TYR A 9 9.51 -28.18 -8.28
N ILE A 10 8.41 -27.99 -9.01
CA ILE A 10 8.26 -28.53 -10.35
C ILE A 10 8.97 -27.58 -11.32
N ARG A 11 9.99 -28.09 -12.02
CA ARG A 11 10.72 -27.33 -13.05
C ARG A 11 9.75 -26.99 -14.19
N HIS A 12 9.72 -25.73 -14.63
CA HIS A 12 8.83 -25.21 -15.69
C HIS A 12 7.32 -25.17 -15.34
N ALA A 13 6.94 -25.36 -14.08
CA ALA A 13 5.57 -25.08 -13.63
C ALA A 13 5.34 -23.58 -13.39
N PRO A 14 4.09 -23.09 -13.52
CA PRO A 14 3.75 -21.72 -13.15
C PRO A 14 4.03 -21.46 -11.66
N ALA A 15 4.47 -20.25 -11.35
CA ALA A 15 4.81 -19.86 -9.98
C ALA A 15 3.59 -19.96 -9.06
N ILE A 16 3.76 -20.64 -7.93
CA ILE A 16 2.73 -20.80 -6.92
C ILE A 16 2.57 -19.49 -6.14
N LYS A 17 1.34 -19.12 -5.78
CA LYS A 17 1.07 -17.95 -4.94
C LYS A 17 1.85 -18.05 -3.62
N PRO A 18 2.63 -17.01 -3.24
CA PRO A 18 3.42 -17.04 -2.02
C PRO A 18 2.52 -17.09 -0.78
N HIS A 19 2.91 -17.93 0.19
CA HIS A 19 2.28 -17.95 1.51
C HIS A 19 2.76 -16.74 2.32
N VAL A 20 2.00 -15.65 2.24
CA VAL A 20 2.26 -14.45 3.05
C VAL A 20 1.46 -14.54 4.34
N PRO A 21 2.09 -14.39 5.52
CA PRO A 21 1.42 -14.47 6.80
C PRO A 21 0.41 -13.32 6.96
N ALA A 22 -0.63 -13.56 7.76
CA ALA A 22 -1.77 -12.65 7.87
C ALA A 22 -1.36 -11.25 8.35
N TYR A 23 -0.46 -11.15 9.33
CA TYR A 23 -0.03 -9.87 9.88
C TYR A 23 0.62 -8.96 8.83
N VAL A 24 1.39 -9.51 7.88
CA VAL A 24 1.99 -8.72 6.77
C VAL A 24 0.90 -8.20 5.83
N LYS A 25 -0.13 -8.99 5.55
CA LYS A 25 -1.25 -8.56 4.69
C LYS A 25 -2.07 -7.45 5.34
N TRP A 26 -2.31 -7.54 6.65
CA TRP A 26 -3.09 -6.56 7.38
C TRP A 26 -2.29 -5.27 7.66
N SER A 27 -1.01 -5.39 8.04
CA SER A 27 -0.16 -4.23 8.27
C SER A 27 0.07 -3.43 6.99
N SER A 28 0.32 -4.10 5.85
CA SER A 28 0.48 -3.42 4.55
C SER A 28 -0.78 -2.68 4.13
N LYS A 29 -1.96 -3.26 4.36
CA LYS A 29 -3.25 -2.58 4.12
C LYS A 29 -3.44 -1.38 5.04
N LEU A 30 -3.15 -1.52 6.33
CA LEU A 30 -3.29 -0.43 7.30
C LEU A 30 -2.37 0.73 6.93
N LEU A 31 -1.09 0.46 6.67
CA LEU A 31 -0.12 1.49 6.27
C LEU A 31 -0.51 2.18 4.95
N GLY A 32 -0.95 1.41 3.95
CA GLY A 32 -1.45 1.97 2.69
C GLY A 32 -2.69 2.83 2.88
N ALA A 33 -3.63 2.39 3.73
CA ALA A 33 -4.81 3.15 4.07
C ALA A 33 -4.46 4.45 4.83
N THR A 34 -3.54 4.39 5.80
CA THR A 34 -3.06 5.57 6.52
C THR A 34 -2.38 6.58 5.59
N MET A 35 -1.57 6.10 4.64
CA MET A 35 -0.93 6.97 3.64
C MET A 35 -1.98 7.72 2.80
N TRP A 36 -2.95 6.99 2.23
CA TRP A 36 -4.00 7.62 1.41
C TRP A 36 -4.93 8.52 2.22
N PHE A 37 -5.29 8.10 3.43
CA PHE A 37 -6.05 8.91 4.37
C PHE A 37 -5.34 10.25 4.63
N TRP A 38 -4.03 10.22 4.88
CA TRP A 38 -3.24 11.42 5.09
C TRP A 38 -3.21 12.32 3.85
N ILE A 39 -3.00 11.77 2.67
CA ILE A 39 -3.01 12.53 1.41
C ILE A 39 -4.35 13.24 1.23
N MET A 40 -5.47 12.53 1.42
CA MET A 40 -6.80 13.14 1.27
C MET A 40 -7.08 14.20 2.33
N LEU A 41 -6.64 13.98 3.57
CA LEU A 41 -6.76 14.96 4.64
C LEU A 41 -5.96 16.23 4.30
N ARG A 42 -4.73 16.06 3.81
CA ARG A 42 -3.89 17.16 3.36
C ARG A 42 -4.48 17.90 2.17
N ILE A 43 -5.03 17.18 1.18
CA ILE A 43 -5.73 17.77 0.03
C ILE A 43 -6.97 18.55 0.48
N LYS A 44 -7.68 18.12 1.54
CA LYS A 44 -8.82 18.88 2.06
C LYS A 44 -8.38 20.20 2.69
N GLU A 45 -7.30 20.18 3.48
CA GLU A 45 -6.78 21.36 4.18
C GLU A 45 -6.10 22.34 3.22
N ASP A 46 -5.27 21.83 2.32
CA ASP A 46 -4.43 22.61 1.42
C ASP A 46 -4.93 22.67 -0.02
N GLY A 47 -6.07 22.03 -0.31
CA GLY A 47 -6.64 21.95 -1.66
C GLY A 47 -6.71 23.27 -2.40
N PRO A 48 -7.17 24.38 -1.78
CA PRO A 48 -7.20 25.67 -2.45
C PRO A 48 -5.81 26.20 -2.87
N VAL A 49 -4.76 25.92 -2.08
CA VAL A 49 -3.37 26.32 -2.38
C VAL A 49 -2.73 25.36 -3.39
N MET A 50 -2.94 24.05 -3.22
CA MET A 50 -2.38 23.02 -4.11
C MET A 50 -3.01 23.03 -5.51
N PHE A 51 -4.29 23.38 -5.63
CA PHE A 51 -4.98 23.51 -6.93
C PHE A 51 -4.93 24.93 -7.51
N GLY A 52 -4.13 25.83 -6.93
CA GLY A 52 -3.91 27.18 -7.48
C GLY A 52 -5.14 28.09 -7.44
N LEU A 53 -6.15 27.74 -6.63
CA LEU A 53 -7.37 28.52 -6.44
C LEU A 53 -7.16 29.71 -5.47
N LYS A 54 -6.04 29.72 -4.74
CA LYS A 54 -5.60 30.83 -3.88
C LYS A 54 -4.11 31.10 -4.08
N LEU A 55 -3.72 32.37 -4.17
CA LEU A 55 -2.30 32.76 -4.18
C LEU A 55 -1.73 32.64 -2.75
N PRO A 56 -0.47 32.20 -2.58
CA PRO A 56 0.12 31.92 -1.26
C PRO A 56 0.23 33.14 -0.33
N PHE A 57 -0.10 34.34 -0.83
CA PHE A 57 -0.03 35.62 -0.13
C PHE A 57 -1.40 36.32 0.08
N GLU A 58 -2.53 35.68 -0.27
CA GLU A 58 -3.87 36.23 0.03
C GLU A 58 -4.39 35.88 1.44
N HIS A 59 -3.51 35.37 2.30
CA HIS A 59 -3.78 35.30 3.72
C HIS A 59 -3.53 36.69 4.30
N HIS A 60 -4.60 37.47 4.49
CA HIS A 60 -4.58 38.67 5.32
C HIS A 60 -3.96 38.38 6.70
#